data_AF-A0A9X7TZ59-F1
#
_entry.id   AF-A0A9X7TZ59-F1
#
_cell.length_a   1.000
_cell.length_b   1.000
_cell.length_c   1.000
_cell.angle_alpha   90.00
_cell.angle_beta   90.00
_cell.angle_gamma   90.00
#
_symmetry.space_group_name_H-M   'P 1'
#
loop_
_entity.id
_entity.type
_entity.pdbx_description
1 polymer ?
#
loop_
_entity_poly.entity_id
_entity_poly.type
_entity_poly.pdbx_seq_one_letter_code
_entity_poly.pdbx_strand_id
1 'polypeptide(L)'
;MSISQIVALIVGVILIGFIIWWFFGKHKETAGTSTIVNDEQTATIVVNGGYSPSTVILKKGVPAQVNFDMRDSTACLSHVVFEQLGVNEDLTKQKITTVNIPTDKAGTYNFTCGMDMFHGKVIVK
;
A
#
# COMPACT_ATOMS: atom_id res chain seq x y z
N MET A 1 -8.97 9.34 -49.93
CA MET A 1 -7.92 9.13 -48.91
C MET A 1 -6.78 8.38 -49.56
N SER A 2 -5.54 8.82 -49.40
CA SER A 2 -4.38 8.07 -49.91
C SER A 2 -4.15 6.82 -49.03
N ILE A 3 -3.59 5.77 -49.62
CA ILE A 3 -3.25 4.51 -48.91
C ILE A 3 -2.39 4.80 -47.66
N SER A 4 -1.49 5.78 -47.75
CA SER A 4 -0.67 6.26 -46.63
C SER A 4 -1.48 6.80 -45.45
N GLN A 5 -2.59 7.49 -45.69
CA GLN A 5 -3.46 8.02 -44.63
C GLN A 5 -4.21 6.88 -43.91
N ILE A 6 -4.63 5.85 -44.63
CA ILE A 6 -5.35 4.70 -44.07
C ILE A 6 -4.42 3.89 -43.17
N VAL A 7 -3.18 3.62 -43.61
CA VAL A 7 -2.18 2.90 -42.82
C VAL A 7 -1.82 3.67 -41.54
N ALA A 8 -1.63 5.00 -41.63
CA ALA A 8 -1.33 5.82 -40.46
C ALA A 8 -2.47 5.79 -39.42
N LEU A 9 -3.73 5.81 -39.86
CA LEU A 9 -4.90 5.74 -38.98
C LEU A 9 -4.97 4.40 -38.24
N ILE A 10 -4.74 3.28 -38.94
CA ILE A 10 -4.79 1.94 -38.35
C ILE A 10 -3.69 1.78 -37.29
N VAL A 11 -2.46 2.21 -37.59
CA VAL A 11 -1.35 2.15 -36.64
C VAL A 11 -1.62 3.01 -35.41
N GLY A 12 -2.19 4.21 -35.61
CA GLY A 12 -2.59 5.10 -34.52
C GLY A 12 -3.61 4.45 -33.58
N VAL A 13 -4.66 3.83 -34.12
CA VAL A 13 -5.70 3.16 -33.31
C VAL A 13 -5.13 1.97 -32.53
N ILE A 14 -4.23 1.19 -33.14
CA ILE A 14 -3.57 0.06 -32.47
C ILE A 14 -2.71 0.56 -31.29
N LEU A 15 -1.91 1.61 -31.50
CA LEU A 15 -1.08 2.19 -30.44
C LEU A 15 -1.91 2.76 -29.29
N ILE A 16 -3.02 3.44 -29.60
CA ILE A 16 -3.94 3.97 -28.58
C ILE A 16 -4.55 2.81 -27.78
N GLY A 17 -5.01 1.75 -28.46
CA GLY A 17 -5.51 0.55 -27.79
C GLY A 17 -4.47 -0.12 -26.88
N PHE A 18 -3.22 -0.19 -27.34
CA PHE A 18 -2.11 -0.74 -26.56
C PHE A 18 -1.78 0.11 -25.33
N ILE A 19 -1.75 1.44 -25.46
CA ILE A 19 -1.49 2.36 -24.33
C ILE A 19 -2.63 2.27 -23.32
N ILE A 20 -3.88 2.27 -23.76
CA ILE A 20 -5.04 2.14 -22.86
C ILE A 20 -4.98 0.80 -22.13
N TRP A 21 -4.70 -0.30 -22.83
CA TRP A 21 -4.58 -1.62 -22.21
C TRP A 21 -3.40 -1.71 -21.23
N TRP A 22 -2.24 -1.11 -21.56
CA TRP A 22 -1.07 -1.10 -20.70
C TRP A 22 -1.30 -0.28 -19.42
N PHE A 23 -1.99 0.86 -19.52
CA PHE A 23 -2.18 1.79 -18.40
C PHE A 23 -3.41 1.46 -17.54
N PHE A 24 -4.49 0.97 -18.15
CA PHE A 24 -5.74 0.59 -17.46
C PHE A 24 -5.92 -0.92 -17.30
N GLY A 25 -4.97 -1.72 -17.80
CA GLY A 25 -4.87 -3.14 -17.47
C GLY A 25 -4.80 -3.29 -15.95
N LYS A 26 -5.70 -4.10 -15.38
CA LYS A 26 -5.94 -4.13 -13.93
C LYS A 26 -4.69 -4.49 -13.15
N HIS A 27 -3.93 -3.48 -12.73
CA HIS A 27 -3.01 -3.56 -11.61
C HIS A 27 -3.85 -3.67 -10.34
N LYS A 28 -4.39 -4.87 -10.09
CA LYS A 28 -4.97 -5.17 -8.79
C LYS A 28 -3.83 -5.02 -7.80
N GLU A 29 -3.91 -3.99 -6.94
CA GLU A 29 -3.06 -3.90 -5.77
C GLU A 29 -3.26 -5.18 -4.96
N THR A 30 -2.25 -6.05 -5.03
CA THR A 30 -2.21 -7.26 -4.22
C THR A 30 -2.14 -6.81 -2.77
N ALA A 31 -3.24 -6.99 -2.01
CA ALA A 31 -3.20 -6.87 -0.57
C ALA A 31 -2.06 -7.78 -0.08
N GLY A 32 -1.04 -7.20 0.56
CA GLY A 32 0.14 -7.95 0.95
C GLY A 32 -0.26 -9.02 1.96
N THR A 33 0.07 -10.26 1.64
CA THR A 33 -0.11 -11.39 2.54
C THR A 33 0.91 -11.33 3.66
N SER A 34 0.44 -11.30 4.90
CA SER A 34 1.28 -11.39 6.10
C SER A 34 1.97 -12.75 6.17
N THR A 35 3.26 -12.76 6.53
CA THR A 35 4.01 -14.00 6.79
C THR A 35 3.96 -14.27 8.29
N ILE A 36 3.56 -15.48 8.69
CA ILE A 36 3.62 -15.91 10.10
C ILE A 36 5.05 -16.41 10.37
N VAL A 37 5.74 -15.77 11.32
CA VAL A 37 7.08 -16.17 11.77
C VAL A 37 7.04 -16.22 13.30
N ASN A 38 7.29 -17.40 13.88
CA ASN A 38 7.34 -17.63 15.34
C ASN A 38 6.03 -17.28 16.10
N ASP A 39 4.89 -17.84 15.69
CA ASP A 39 3.57 -17.63 16.33
C ASP A 39 3.05 -16.17 16.37
N GLU A 40 3.79 -15.24 15.77
CA GLU A 40 3.37 -13.86 15.50
C GLU A 40 3.23 -13.65 13.99
N GLN A 41 2.23 -12.86 13.61
CA GLN A 41 2.06 -12.46 12.22
C GLN A 41 2.76 -11.14 11.97
N THR A 42 3.58 -11.10 10.92
CA THR A 42 4.27 -9.89 10.53
C THR A 42 3.85 -9.50 9.13
N ALA A 43 3.44 -8.25 8.96
CA ALA A 43 3.19 -7.66 7.66
C ALA A 43 4.16 -6.51 7.43
N THR A 44 4.69 -6.39 6.21
CA THR A 44 5.57 -5.28 5.84
C THR A 44 4.87 -4.38 4.84
N ILE A 45 4.87 -3.08 5.13
CA ILE A 45 4.38 -2.00 4.29
C ILE A 45 5.60 -1.17 3.88
N VAL A 46 5.83 -1.07 2.58
CA VAL A 46 6.87 -0.22 2.02
C VAL A 46 6.31 1.20 1.88
N VAL A 47 7.04 2.17 2.41
CA VAL A 47 6.72 3.59 2.33
C VAL A 47 7.56 4.22 1.23
N ASN A 48 6.96 4.42 0.07
CA ASN A 48 7.61 4.96 -1.12
C ASN A 48 6.59 5.69 -2.00
N GLY A 49 6.50 7.02 -1.90
CA GLY A 49 5.45 7.81 -2.56
C GLY A 49 4.02 7.44 -2.13
N GLY A 50 3.86 6.77 -0.99
CA GLY A 50 2.62 6.19 -0.47
C GLY A 50 2.86 4.91 0.32
N TYR A 51 1.81 4.16 0.62
CA TYR A 51 1.87 2.88 1.35
C TYR A 51 1.62 1.70 0.43
N SER A 52 2.57 0.77 0.34
CA SER A 52 2.45 -0.42 -0.49
C SER A 52 2.81 -1.70 0.30
N PRO A 53 1.85 -2.60 0.53
CA PRO A 53 0.44 -2.50 0.19
C PRO A 53 -0.28 -1.42 1.02
N SER A 54 -1.31 -0.81 0.43
CA SER A 54 -2.21 0.13 1.12
C SER A 54 -3.18 -0.60 2.07
N THR A 55 -3.42 -1.89 1.84
CA THR A 55 -4.26 -2.75 2.67
C THR A 55 -3.51 -4.00 3.10
N VAL A 56 -3.47 -4.21 4.42
CA VAL A 56 -2.93 -5.44 5.04
C VAL A 56 -4.06 -6.21 5.68
N ILE A 57 -4.04 -7.54 5.53
CA ILE A 57 -5.01 -8.43 6.16
C ILE A 57 -4.27 -9.26 7.21
N LEU A 58 -4.77 -9.22 8.43
CA LEU A 58 -4.26 -9.94 9.59
C LEU A 58 -5.29 -10.94 10.10
N LYS A 59 -4.82 -12.02 10.71
CA LYS A 59 -5.64 -13.06 11.33
C LYS A 59 -6.04 -12.66 12.75
N LYS A 60 -7.31 -12.81 13.10
CA LYS A 60 -7.79 -12.62 14.48
C LYS A 60 -7.15 -13.64 15.44
N GLY A 61 -6.82 -13.19 16.65
CA GLY A 61 -6.34 -14.02 17.76
C GLY A 61 -4.86 -14.38 17.70
N VAL A 62 -4.12 -13.89 16.70
CA VAL A 62 -2.67 -14.07 16.58
C VAL A 62 -2.01 -12.70 16.76
N PRO A 63 -1.10 -12.50 17.73
CA PRO A 63 -0.39 -11.24 17.90
C PRO A 63 0.25 -10.79 16.59
N ALA A 64 0.13 -9.49 16.27
CA ALA A 64 0.51 -8.97 14.97
C ALA A 64 1.36 -7.72 15.03
N GLN A 65 2.35 -7.68 14.15
CA GLN A 65 3.24 -6.54 13.97
C GLN A 65 3.20 -6.08 12.51
N VAL A 66 3.08 -4.77 12.31
CA VAL A 66 3.14 -4.13 10.99
C VAL A 66 4.43 -3.31 10.91
N ASN A 67 5.31 -3.71 10.02
CA ASN A 67 6.60 -3.08 9.75
C ASN A 67 6.46 -2.09 8.61
N PHE A 68 6.83 -0.84 8.85
CA PHE A 68 6.90 0.22 7.85
C PHE A 68 8.35 0.36 7.39
N ASP A 69 8.68 -0.11 6.18
CA ASP A 69 9.99 0.05 5.53
C ASP A 69 10.04 1.40 4.81
N MET A 70 10.67 2.38 5.47
CA MET A 70 10.83 3.75 4.99
C MET A 70 11.88 3.78 3.86
N ARG A 71 11.42 4.00 2.61
CA ARG A 71 12.29 4.13 1.43
C ARG A 71 12.27 5.51 0.80
N ASP A 72 11.28 6.32 1.17
CA ASP A 72 11.09 7.68 0.70
C ASP A 72 11.12 8.64 1.90
N SER A 73 12.01 9.62 1.84
CA SER A 73 12.20 10.65 2.88
C SER A 73 11.29 11.87 2.71
N THR A 74 10.22 11.76 1.92
CA THR A 74 9.19 12.79 1.79
C THR A 74 8.61 13.15 3.17
N ALA A 75 8.63 14.44 3.50
CA ALA A 75 8.21 14.95 4.81
C ALA A 75 6.76 14.55 5.18
N CYS A 76 5.87 14.41 4.20
CA CYS A 76 4.50 13.96 4.42
C CYS A 76 4.43 12.53 4.98
N LEU A 77 5.35 11.64 4.56
CA LEU A 77 5.43 10.23 4.95
C LEU A 77 6.36 10.00 6.15
N SER A 78 6.87 11.06 6.78
CA SER A 78 7.77 10.97 7.92
C SER A 78 7.13 10.35 9.16
N HIS A 79 5.80 10.38 9.24
CA HIS A 79 5.03 9.81 10.34
C HIS A 79 3.97 8.83 9.86
N VAL A 80 3.67 7.84 10.70
CA VAL A 80 2.47 7.02 10.59
C VAL A 80 1.60 7.22 11.83
N VAL A 81 0.32 7.45 11.60
CA VAL A 81 -0.66 7.74 12.64
C VAL A 81 -1.79 6.73 12.58
N PHE A 82 -2.03 6.03 13.69
CA PHE A 82 -3.23 5.21 13.88
C PHE A 82 -4.11 5.89 14.93
N GLU A 83 -5.07 6.71 14.50
CA GLU A 83 -5.96 7.45 15.41
C GLU A 83 -6.72 6.52 16.37
N GLN A 84 -7.22 5.39 15.84
CA GLN A 84 -7.97 4.40 16.61
C GLN A 84 -7.14 3.71 17.69
N LEU A 85 -5.81 3.70 17.53
CA LEU A 85 -4.86 3.08 18.47
C LEU A 85 -4.11 4.13 19.32
N GLY A 86 -4.24 5.43 19.01
CA GLY A 86 -3.47 6.50 19.64
C GLY A 86 -1.97 6.43 19.33
N VAL A 87 -1.58 5.78 18.24
CA VAL A 87 -0.17 5.61 17.85
C VAL A 87 0.23 6.71 16.87
N ASN A 88 1.37 7.35 17.11
CA ASN A 88 2.01 8.29 16.19
C ASN A 88 3.52 8.02 16.21
N GLU A 89 4.01 7.34 15.18
CA GLU A 89 5.40 6.92 15.08
C GLU A 89 6.14 7.70 13.99
N ASP A 90 7.39 8.05 14.29
CA ASP A 90 8.30 8.71 13.37
C ASP A 90 9.10 7.66 12.58
N LEU A 91 8.85 7.59 11.27
CA LEU A 91 9.47 6.67 10.33
C LEU A 91 10.86 7.12 9.88
N THR A 92 11.30 8.34 10.22
CA THR A 92 12.63 8.84 9.84
C THR A 92 13.74 8.40 10.80
N LYS A 93 13.38 8.00 12.03
CA LYS A 93 14.35 7.59 13.06
C LYS A 93 15.03 6.26 12.75
N GLN A 94 14.37 5.39 11.99
CA GLN A 94 14.87 4.07 11.65
C GLN A 94 14.33 3.63 10.29
N LYS A 95 15.08 2.77 9.60
CA LYS A 95 14.69 2.29 8.27
C LYS A 95 13.39 1.48 8.29
N ILE A 96 13.17 0.70 9.35
CA ILE A 96 11.95 -0.12 9.52
C ILE A 96 11.35 0.21 10.87
N THR A 97 10.16 0.78 10.90
CA THR A 97 9.41 1.07 12.15
C THR A 97 8.30 0.05 12.34
N THR A 98 8.21 -0.53 13.54
CA THR A 98 7.26 -1.60 13.83
C THR A 98 6.13 -1.10 14.72
N VAL A 99 4.88 -1.36 14.30
CA VAL A 99 3.67 -1.02 15.05
C VAL A 99 2.91 -2.30 15.41
N ASN A 100 2.62 -2.46 16.70
CA ASN A 100 1.83 -3.60 17.19
C ASN A 100 0.34 -3.34 16.96
N ILE A 101 -0.35 -4.31 16.34
CA ILE A 101 -1.78 -4.19 16.04
C ILE A 101 -2.57 -5.14 16.95
N PRO A 102 -3.59 -4.65 17.67
CA PRO A 102 -4.45 -5.50 18.47
C PRO A 102 -5.34 -6.36 17.58
N THR A 103 -5.21 -7.69 17.73
CA THR A 103 -5.95 -8.69 16.95
C THR A 103 -6.96 -9.49 17.78
N ASP A 104 -7.27 -9.03 18.99
CA ASP A 104 -8.26 -9.62 19.90
C ASP A 104 -9.67 -9.63 19.28
N LYS A 105 -10.01 -8.59 18.52
CA LYS A 105 -11.28 -8.43 17.83
C LYS A 105 -11.07 -8.27 16.33
N ALA A 106 -12.02 -8.80 15.57
CA ALA A 106 -12.10 -8.51 14.14
C ALA A 106 -12.49 -7.04 13.97
N GLY A 107 -11.82 -6.34 13.05
CA GLY A 107 -11.94 -4.90 12.93
C GLY A 107 -11.07 -4.35 11.80
N THR A 108 -11.25 -3.07 11.50
CA THR A 108 -10.39 -2.35 10.56
C THR A 108 -9.74 -1.18 11.29
N TYR A 109 -8.41 -1.15 11.25
CA TYR A 109 -7.59 -0.08 11.77
C TYR A 109 -7.06 0.74 10.61
N ASN A 110 -7.56 1.96 10.46
CA ASN A 110 -7.05 2.88 9.45
C ASN A 110 -5.80 3.57 10.00
N PHE A 111 -4.84 3.80 9.12
CA PHE A 111 -3.67 4.60 9.41
C PHE A 111 -3.43 5.61 8.31
N THR A 112 -2.81 6.72 8.69
CA THR A 112 -2.56 7.83 7.79
C THR A 112 -1.15 8.34 7.99
N CYS A 113 -0.68 9.14 7.04
CA CYS A 113 0.56 9.87 7.23
C CYS A 113 0.34 11.06 8.18
N GLY A 114 1.40 11.68 8.70
CA GLY A 114 1.28 12.78 9.67
C GLY A 114 0.47 14.00 9.19
N MET A 115 0.29 14.15 7.87
CA MET A 115 -0.49 15.23 7.25
C MET A 115 -1.87 14.77 6.74
N ASP A 116 -2.29 13.54 7.03
CA ASP A 116 -3.59 12.97 6.62
C ASP A 116 -3.83 12.97 5.09
N MET A 117 -2.78 12.78 4.29
CA MET A 117 -2.87 12.74 2.83
C MET A 117 -2.85 11.32 2.25
N PHE A 118 -1.95 10.48 2.77
CA PHE A 118 -1.84 9.09 2.39
C PHE A 118 -2.53 8.24 3.44
N HIS A 119 -3.35 7.30 3.00
CA HIS A 119 -4.11 6.43 3.87
C HIS A 119 -3.85 4.97 3.53
N GLY A 120 -3.83 4.14 4.56
CA GLY A 120 -3.89 2.71 4.44
C GLY A 120 -4.79 2.11 5.51
N LYS A 121 -4.98 0.80 5.45
CA LYS A 121 -5.81 0.10 6.43
C LYS A 121 -5.29 -1.29 6.73
N VAL A 122 -5.48 -1.69 7.97
CA VAL A 122 -5.19 -3.03 8.47
C VAL A 122 -6.51 -3.69 8.86
N ILE A 123 -6.83 -4.81 8.22
CA ILE A 123 -8.08 -5.54 8.44
C ILE A 123 -7.77 -6.79 9.24
N VAL A 124 -8.33 -6.91 10.43
CA VAL A 124 -8.26 -8.12 11.26
C VAL A 124 -9.52 -8.96 11.03
N LYS A 125 -9.36 -10.20 10.58
CA LYS A 125 -10.47 -11.16 10.39
C LYS A 125 -10.11 -12.59 10.73
#